data_AF-A0A9E1ZSM1-F1
#
_entry.id   AF-A0A9E1ZSM1-F1
#
_cell.length_a   1.000
_cell.length_b   1.000
_cell.length_c   1.000
_cell.angle_alpha   90.00
_cell.angle_beta   90.00
_cell.angle_gamma   90.00
#
_symmetry.space_group_name_H-M   'P 1'
#
loop_
_entity.id
_entity.type
_entity.pdbx_description
1 polymer ?
#
loop_
_entity_poly.entity_id
_entity_poly.type
_entity_poly.pdbx_seq_one_letter_code
_entity_poly.pdbx_strand_id
1 'polypeptide(L)'
;PKGSFNALVYMHRYRPDTVSVILNGYLRQYREKLKAHKSHQEAIERNPGASQSEKTKALKEVDRINKVLAELKEYEDEVLYPLATQQIAIDLDNGVKANYPRFGEALKAVKGLSE
;
A
#
# COMPACT_ATOMS: atom_id res chain seq x y z
N PRO A 1 -3.68 1.20 -5.42
CA PRO A 1 -2.68 0.23 -5.92
C PRO A 1 -3.31 -1.00 -6.61
N LYS A 2 -2.62 -1.59 -7.59
CA LYS A 2 -2.99 -2.79 -8.36
C LYS A 2 -2.73 -4.08 -7.57
N GLY A 3 -3.07 -4.08 -6.29
CA GLY A 3 -2.97 -5.24 -5.39
C GLY A 3 -1.62 -5.45 -4.74
N SER A 4 -0.61 -4.60 -4.99
CA SER A 4 0.70 -4.68 -4.33
C SER A 4 0.65 -4.38 -2.82
N PHE A 5 -0.40 -3.71 -2.36
CA PHE A 5 -0.70 -3.47 -0.95
C PHE A 5 -2.21 -3.60 -0.73
N ASN A 6 -2.60 -4.29 0.34
CA ASN A 6 -3.98 -4.41 0.79
C ASN A 6 -4.03 -4.34 2.31
N ALA A 7 -5.11 -3.77 2.86
CA ALA A 7 -5.37 -3.75 4.29
C ALA A 7 -6.85 -4.11 4.52
N LEU A 8 -7.10 -4.83 5.62
CA LEU A 8 -8.46 -5.14 6.08
C LEU A 8 -8.74 -4.31 7.34
N VAL A 9 -9.85 -3.57 7.32
CA VAL A 9 -10.30 -2.77 8.46
C VAL A 9 -11.69 -3.24 8.86
N TYR A 10 -11.86 -3.51 10.16
CA TYR A 10 -13.16 -3.77 10.72
C TYR A 10 -13.88 -2.46 11.04
N MET A 11 -15.05 -2.22 10.45
CA MET A 11 -15.81 -0.98 10.64
C MET A 11 -16.13 -0.72 12.12
N HIS A 12 -16.45 -1.77 12.89
CA HIS A 12 -16.71 -1.66 14.34
C HIS A 12 -15.48 -1.25 15.18
N ARG A 13 -14.28 -1.22 14.59
CA ARG A 13 -13.04 -0.74 15.24
C ARG A 13 -12.51 0.53 14.58
N TYR A 14 -13.25 1.07 13.62
CA TYR A 14 -12.81 2.26 12.92
C TYR A 14 -12.79 3.45 13.88
N ARG A 15 -11.69 4.18 13.82
CA ARG A 15 -11.51 5.49 14.45
C ARG A 15 -11.14 6.53 13.40
N PRO A 16 -11.39 7.83 13.61
CA PRO A 16 -11.03 8.88 12.65
C PRO A 16 -9.56 8.86 12.19
N ASP A 17 -8.64 8.38 13.04
CA ASP A 17 -7.21 8.25 12.75
C ASP A 17 -6.83 6.94 12.04
N THR A 18 -7.78 6.05 11.72
CA THR A 18 -7.49 4.72 11.12
C THR A 18 -6.69 4.84 9.83
N VAL A 19 -7.02 5.79 8.96
CA VAL A 19 -6.29 5.98 7.70
C VAL A 19 -4.85 6.46 7.97
N SER A 20 -4.65 7.30 8.98
CA SER A 20 -3.31 7.70 9.44
C SER A 20 -2.49 6.52 9.97
N VAL A 21 -3.15 5.58 10.67
CA VAL A 21 -2.53 4.33 11.13
C VAL A 21 -2.13 3.45 9.95
N ILE A 22 -3.00 3.29 8.94
CA ILE A 22 -2.69 2.51 7.72
C ILE A 22 -1.50 3.13 6.99
N LEU A 23 -1.52 4.46 6.79
CA LEU A 23 -0.47 5.18 6.09
C LEU A 23 0.90 5.01 6.77
N ASN A 24 0.98 5.36 8.05
CA ASN A 24 2.26 5.42 8.76
C ASN A 24 2.69 4.08 9.34
N GLY A 25 1.74 3.31 9.88
CA GLY A 25 1.98 2.03 10.52
C GLY A 25 2.16 0.87 9.56
N TYR A 26 1.61 0.96 8.34
CA TYR A 26 1.62 -0.17 7.40
C TYR A 26 2.23 0.19 6.04
N LEU A 27 1.67 1.17 5.31
CA LEU A 27 2.12 1.46 3.95
C LEU A 27 3.58 1.93 3.91
N ARG A 28 3.93 2.95 4.71
CA ARG A 28 5.31 3.47 4.77
C ARG A 28 6.30 2.43 5.27
N GLN A 29 5.94 1.66 6.30
CA GLN A 29 6.78 0.57 6.79
C GLN A 29 7.00 -0.52 5.72
N TYR A 30 5.96 -0.85 4.94
CA TYR A 30 6.08 -1.80 3.85
C TYR A 30 7.00 -1.27 2.74
N ARG A 31 6.90 0.01 2.39
CA ARG A 31 7.82 0.66 1.43
C ARG A 31 9.27 0.61 1.91
N GLU A 32 9.54 0.85 3.19
CA GLU A 32 10.90 0.73 3.73
C GLU A 32 11.44 -0.70 3.66
N LYS A 33 10.61 -1.71 3.97
CA LYS A 33 10.99 -3.12 3.80
C LYS A 33 11.30 -3.48 2.34
N LEU A 34 10.53 -2.95 1.39
CA LEU A 34 10.78 -3.11 -0.03
C LEU A 34 12.10 -2.45 -0.48
N LYS A 35 12.40 -1.24 0.02
CA LYS A 35 13.69 -0.57 -0.25
C LYS A 35 14.87 -1.39 0.28
N ALA A 36 14.76 -1.91 1.50
CA ALA A 36 15.81 -2.77 2.08
C ALA A 36 16.01 -4.05 1.25
N HIS A 37 14.91 -4.70 0.84
CA HIS A 37 14.97 -5.88 -0.04
C HIS A 37 15.58 -5.55 -1.40
N LYS A 38 15.23 -4.41 -1.99
CA LYS A 38 15.85 -3.92 -3.23
C LYS A 38 17.36 -3.74 -3.05
N SER A 39 17.81 -3.06 -2.00
CA SER A 39 19.24 -2.88 -1.74
C SER A 39 19.99 -4.21 -1.59
N HIS A 40 19.36 -5.22 -0.99
CA HIS A 40 19.93 -6.56 -0.93
C HIS A 40 20.07 -7.21 -2.32
N GLN A 41 19.05 -7.10 -3.18
CA GLN A 41 19.12 -7.62 -4.56
C GLN A 41 20.19 -6.89 -5.40
N GLU A 42 20.30 -5.57 -5.27
CA GLU A 42 21.35 -4.78 -5.93
C GLU A 42 22.76 -5.17 -5.44
N ALA A 43 22.91 -5.67 -4.20
CA ALA A 43 24.18 -6.20 -3.72
C ALA A 43 24.51 -7.55 -4.36
N ILE A 44 23.52 -8.42 -4.57
CA ILE A 44 23.69 -9.70 -5.28
C ILE A 44 24.07 -9.46 -6.74
N GLU A 45 23.39 -8.53 -7.41
CA GLU A 45 23.65 -8.19 -8.81
C GLU A 45 25.10 -7.71 -9.03
N ARG A 46 25.61 -6.88 -8.11
CA ARG A 46 26.98 -6.35 -8.14
C ARG A 46 28.05 -7.32 -7.62
N ASN A 47 27.67 -8.44 -7.00
CA ASN A 47 28.62 -9.36 -6.40
C ASN A 47 29.46 -10.08 -7.48
N PRO A 48 30.80 -9.92 -7.51
CA PRO A 48 31.66 -10.61 -8.47
C PRO A 48 31.58 -12.14 -8.37
N GLY A 49 31.31 -12.68 -7.18
CA GLY A 49 31.19 -14.12 -6.92
C GLY A 49 29.82 -14.73 -7.23
N ALA A 50 28.81 -13.91 -7.57
CA ALA A 50 27.50 -14.42 -7.96
C ALA A 50 27.51 -14.93 -9.41
N SER A 51 26.81 -16.04 -9.65
CA SER A 51 26.62 -16.59 -10.99
C SER A 51 25.79 -15.64 -11.87
N GLN A 52 25.93 -15.77 -13.20
CA GLN A 52 25.14 -14.97 -14.15
C GLN A 52 23.62 -15.15 -13.96
N SER A 53 23.19 -16.36 -13.59
CA SER A 53 21.78 -16.66 -13.30
C SER A 53 21.27 -15.89 -12.07
N GLU A 54 22.06 -15.86 -10.99
CA GLU A 54 21.73 -15.10 -9.78
C GLU A 54 21.64 -13.60 -10.06
N LYS A 55 22.62 -13.05 -10.79
CA LYS A 55 22.60 -11.63 -11.21
C LYS A 55 21.35 -11.30 -12.02
N THR A 56 20.99 -12.16 -12.96
CA THR A 56 19.80 -11.95 -13.81
C THR A 56 18.51 -12.01 -12.99
N LYS A 57 18.40 -12.91 -12.02
CA LYS A 57 17.25 -12.98 -11.11
C LYS A 57 17.16 -11.75 -10.22
N ALA A 58 18.29 -11.32 -9.66
CA ALA A 58 18.38 -10.13 -8.82
C ALA A 58 17.95 -8.87 -9.58
N LEU A 59 18.42 -8.68 -10.82
CA LEU A 59 18.02 -7.57 -11.67
C LEU A 59 16.50 -7.54 -11.93
N LYS A 60 15.91 -8.70 -12.28
CA LYS A 60 14.45 -8.81 -12.48
C LYS A 60 13.66 -8.45 -11.23
N GLU A 61 14.17 -8.86 -10.07
CA GLU A 61 13.53 -8.56 -8.79
C GLU A 61 13.64 -7.07 -8.44
N VAL A 62 14.79 -6.43 -8.69
CA VAL A 62 14.96 -4.96 -8.55
C VAL A 62 13.94 -4.22 -9.42
N ASP A 63 13.78 -4.61 -10.69
CA ASP A 63 12.81 -3.99 -11.60
C ASP A 63 11.37 -4.16 -11.11
N ARG A 64 11.03 -5.34 -10.58
CA ARG A 64 9.71 -5.60 -10.00
C ARG A 64 9.47 -4.71 -8.78
N ILE A 65 10.44 -4.61 -7.87
CA ILE A 65 10.31 -3.78 -6.66
C ILE A 65 10.21 -2.30 -7.03
N ASN A 66 10.96 -1.82 -8.02
CA ASN A 66 10.85 -0.43 -8.49
C ASN A 66 9.43 -0.09 -8.96
N LYS A 67 8.80 -0.98 -9.74
CA LYS A 67 7.41 -0.80 -10.19
C LYS A 67 6.43 -0.75 -9.02
N VAL A 68 6.58 -1.65 -8.05
CA VAL A 68 5.76 -1.65 -6.83
C VAL A 68 5.98 -0.37 -6.02
N LEU A 69 7.22 0.04 -5.80
CA LEU A 69 7.52 1.26 -5.03
C LEU A 69 6.93 2.52 -5.67
N ALA A 70 6.94 2.61 -7.01
CA ALA A 70 6.30 3.70 -7.74
C ALA A 70 4.77 3.70 -7.53
N GLU A 71 4.13 2.56 -7.71
CA GLU A 71 2.69 2.39 -7.51
C GLU A 71 2.27 2.70 -6.05
N LEU A 72 3.05 2.27 -5.06
CA LEU A 72 2.77 2.56 -3.65
C LEU A 72 2.98 4.04 -3.31
N LYS A 73 3.91 4.72 -3.99
CA LYS A 73 4.10 6.16 -3.81
C LYS A 73 2.93 6.95 -4.40
N GLU A 74 2.50 6.61 -5.61
CA GLU A 74 1.32 7.20 -6.25
C GLU A 74 0.07 7.01 -5.36
N TYR A 75 -0.17 5.78 -4.88
CA TYR A 75 -1.27 5.50 -3.97
C TYR A 75 -1.17 6.24 -2.62
N GLU A 76 0.05 6.43 -2.10
CA GLU A 76 0.27 7.26 -0.92
C GLU A 76 -0.13 8.71 -1.17
N ASP A 77 0.42 9.31 -2.22
CA ASP A 77 0.32 10.73 -2.50
C ASP A 77 -1.11 11.12 -2.92
N GLU A 78 -1.75 10.30 -3.75
CA GLU A 78 -3.06 10.62 -4.36
C GLU A 78 -4.26 10.18 -3.52
N VAL A 79 -4.12 9.11 -2.73
CA VAL A 79 -5.26 8.48 -2.05
C VAL A 79 -5.11 8.50 -0.53
N LEU A 80 -4.10 7.82 0.03
CA LEU A 80 -4.04 7.65 1.49
C LEU A 80 -3.66 8.93 2.23
N TYR A 81 -2.73 9.73 1.72
CA TYR A 81 -2.28 10.94 2.40
C TYR A 81 -3.40 12.01 2.52
N PRO A 82 -4.16 12.33 1.46
CA PRO A 82 -5.32 13.19 1.58
C PRO A 82 -6.36 12.66 2.59
N LEU A 83 -6.71 11.38 2.51
CA LEU A 83 -7.69 10.77 3.43
C LEU A 83 -7.21 10.73 4.88
N ALA A 84 -5.91 10.46 5.11
CA ALA A 84 -5.30 10.48 6.44
C ALA A 84 -5.39 11.88 7.07
N THR A 85 -5.25 12.93 6.26
CA THR A 85 -5.37 14.33 6.69
C THR A 85 -6.82 14.71 7.00
N GLN A 86 -7.78 14.20 6.24
CA GLN A 86 -9.21 14.47 6.45
C GLN A 86 -9.76 13.87 7.74
N GLN A 87 -9.17 12.78 8.25
CA GLN A 87 -9.61 12.06 9.45
C GLN A 87 -11.12 11.81 9.48
N ILE A 88 -11.65 11.25 8.39
CA ILE A 88 -13.09 11.04 8.20
C ILE A 88 -13.66 10.24 9.39
N ALA A 89 -14.54 10.85 10.17
CA ALA A 89 -15.30 10.15 11.21
C ALA A 89 -16.49 9.44 10.59
N ILE A 90 -16.77 8.20 11.00
CA ILE A 90 -17.95 7.43 10.57
C ILE A 90 -18.91 7.22 11.74
N ASP A 91 -20.17 7.02 11.42
CA ASP A 91 -21.22 6.68 12.37
C ASP A 91 -21.77 5.31 12.01
N LEU A 92 -21.64 4.35 12.93
CA LEU A 92 -22.01 2.95 12.71
C LEU A 92 -23.51 2.77 12.52
N ASP A 93 -24.33 3.66 13.07
CA ASP A 93 -25.80 3.57 12.97
C ASP A 93 -26.28 3.83 11.54
N ASN A 94 -25.50 4.57 10.73
CA ASN A 94 -25.77 4.77 9.30
C ASN A 94 -25.48 3.52 8.44
N GLY A 95 -24.86 2.50 9.02
CA GLY A 95 -24.56 1.24 8.35
C GLY A 95 -23.46 1.34 7.28
N VAL A 96 -23.14 0.20 6.66
CA VAL A 96 -22.02 0.09 5.70
C VAL A 96 -22.29 0.90 4.44
N LYS A 97 -23.52 0.89 3.92
CA LYS A 97 -23.86 1.55 2.65
C LYS A 97 -23.63 3.06 2.67
N ALA A 98 -23.86 3.72 3.79
CA ALA A 98 -23.60 5.15 3.93
C ALA A 98 -22.11 5.46 4.18
N ASN A 99 -21.40 4.61 4.91
CA ASN A 99 -20.01 4.87 5.30
C ASN A 99 -18.99 4.44 4.26
N TYR A 100 -19.24 3.37 3.50
CA TYR A 100 -18.30 2.82 2.53
C TYR A 100 -17.88 3.85 1.48
N PRO A 101 -18.79 4.56 0.78
CA PRO A 101 -18.40 5.45 -0.32
C PRO A 101 -17.50 6.62 0.12
N ARG A 102 -17.47 6.96 1.41
CA ARG A 102 -16.73 8.09 1.96
C ARG A 102 -15.21 7.99 1.80
N PHE A 103 -14.69 6.78 1.56
CA PHE A 103 -13.26 6.54 1.39
C PHE A 103 -12.83 6.40 -0.08
N GLY A 104 -13.75 6.52 -1.03
CA GLY A 104 -13.47 6.56 -2.46
C GLY A 104 -12.51 5.46 -2.94
N GLU A 105 -11.46 5.88 -3.65
CA GLU A 105 -10.48 4.99 -4.28
C GLU A 105 -9.61 4.20 -3.30
N ALA A 106 -9.64 4.51 -2.00
CA ALA A 106 -8.96 3.68 -1.00
C ALA A 106 -9.63 2.32 -0.81
N LEU A 107 -10.89 2.18 -1.22
CA LEU A 107 -11.65 0.96 -1.07
C LEU A 107 -11.70 0.16 -2.37
N LYS A 108 -11.72 -1.15 -2.20
CA LYS A 108 -12.00 -2.07 -3.30
C LYS A 108 -13.46 -1.92 -3.70
N ALA A 109 -13.77 -1.81 -4.99
CA ALA A 109 -15.16 -1.75 -5.45
C ALA A 109 -15.95 -2.98 -4.99
N VAL A 110 -17.12 -2.76 -4.40
CA VAL A 110 -18.07 -3.81 -4.00
C VAL A 110 -19.41 -3.53 -4.66
N LYS A 111 -19.91 -4.51 -5.42
CA LYS A 111 -21.20 -4.41 -6.10
C LYS A 111 -22.31 -4.11 -5.09
N GLY A 112 -23.06 -3.02 -5.33
CA GLY A 112 -24.15 -2.56 -4.46
C GLY A 112 -23.74 -1.61 -3.33
N LEU A 113 -22.44 -1.31 -3.18
CA LEU A 113 -21.92 -0.28 -2.27
C LEU A 113 -21.14 0.82 -3.00
N SER A 114 -20.53 0.49 -4.13
CA SER A 114 -19.82 1.40 -5.03
C SER A 114 -20.69 1.60 -6.28
N GLU A 115 -21.71 2.46 -6.20
CA GLU A 115 -22.49 2.93 -7.35
C GLU A 115 -21.97 4.28 -7.83
#